data_AF-A0AAX7T543-F1
#
_entry.id   AF-A0AAX7T543-F1
#
_cell.length_a   1.000
_cell.length_b   1.000
_cell.length_c   1.000
_cell.angle_alpha   90.00
_cell.angle_beta   90.00
_cell.angle_gamma   90.00
#
_symmetry.space_group_name_H-M   'P 1'
#
loop_
_entity.id
_entity.type
_entity.pdbx_description
1 polymer ?
#
loop_
_entity_poly.entity_id
_entity_poly.type
_entity_poly.pdbx_seq_one_letter_code
_entity_poly.pdbx_strand_id
1 'polypeptide(L)'
;MSTKQQCKFNINRSAVWEGALRGFQRLSYDPNLMICVKFSDDMGKNEEGLDLGGPRREFLRLLMDTIARSAMFEGKENCKNLALDSTALRGDWYYISGRAIAVHGGPPPNFLSPTVFSLLVGNSANPALEDIADLELFEKVRKIL
;
A
#
# COMPACT_ATOMS: atom_id res chain seq x y z
N MET A 1 -3.05 -32.79 11.31
CA MET A 1 -3.55 -31.54 10.70
C MET A 1 -2.40 -30.92 9.92
N SER A 2 -2.51 -30.81 8.60
CA SER A 2 -1.49 -30.14 7.78
C SER A 2 -1.46 -28.67 8.15
N THR A 3 -0.35 -28.18 8.68
CA THR A 3 -0.10 -26.76 8.87
C THR A 3 -0.12 -26.10 7.50
N LYS A 4 -1.22 -25.40 7.16
CA LYS A 4 -1.27 -24.57 5.95
C LYS A 4 -0.05 -23.66 5.96
N GLN A 5 0.75 -23.69 4.90
CA GLN A 5 1.91 -22.82 4.77
C GLN A 5 1.43 -21.36 4.71
N GLN A 6 2.13 -20.48 5.43
CA GLN A 6 1.74 -19.08 5.62
C GLN A 6 2.97 -18.19 5.53
N CYS A 7 2.77 -16.99 4.98
CA CYS A 7 3.76 -15.93 4.98
C CYS A 7 3.70 -15.20 6.32
N LYS A 8 4.71 -15.40 7.19
CA LYS A 8 4.74 -14.77 8.52
C LYS A 8 5.31 -13.36 8.45
N PHE A 9 4.55 -12.39 8.92
CA PHE A 9 4.96 -10.99 9.04
C PHE A 9 5.07 -10.63 10.52
N ASN A 10 6.24 -10.13 10.93
CA ASN A 10 6.43 -9.55 12.26
C ASN A 10 6.41 -8.02 12.09
N ILE A 11 5.42 -7.38 12.69
CA ILE A 11 5.11 -5.97 12.45
C ILE A 11 5.24 -5.19 13.75
N ASN A 12 5.99 -4.09 13.72
CA ASN A 12 5.88 -3.06 14.74
C ASN A 12 4.86 -2.02 14.27
N ARG A 13 3.92 -1.63 15.14
CA ARG A 13 2.91 -0.60 14.82
C ARG A 13 3.51 0.78 14.57
N SER A 14 4.68 1.09 15.12
CA SER A 14 5.40 2.33 14.85
C SER A 14 6.14 2.31 13.50
N ALA A 15 6.32 1.14 12.89
CA ALA A 15 7.10 0.93 11.66
C ALA A 15 6.42 -0.08 10.71
N VAL A 16 5.13 0.15 10.43
CA VAL A 16 4.28 -0.77 9.64
C VAL A 16 4.82 -0.94 8.23
N TRP A 17 5.23 0.15 7.59
CA TRP A 17 5.73 0.13 6.22
C TRP A 17 7.03 -0.67 6.10
N GLU A 18 7.97 -0.43 7.00
CA GLU A 18 9.28 -1.08 7.05
C GLU A 18 9.12 -2.57 7.37
N GLY A 19 8.20 -2.92 8.27
CA GLY A 19 7.81 -4.29 8.54
C GLY A 19 7.23 -4.99 7.31
N ALA A 20 6.34 -4.30 6.59
CA ALA A 20 5.74 -4.79 5.36
C ALA A 20 6.79 -4.99 4.25
N LEU A 21 7.65 -4.00 4.00
CA LEU A 21 8.77 -4.06 3.06
C LEU A 21 9.60 -5.33 3.29
N ARG A 22 10.08 -5.53 4.52
CA ARG A 22 10.85 -6.73 4.88
C ARG A 22 10.07 -8.02 4.63
N GLY A 23 8.77 -8.04 4.89
CA GLY A 23 7.96 -9.23 4.68
C GLY A 23 7.75 -9.56 3.20
N PHE A 24 7.42 -8.57 2.37
CA PHE A 24 7.20 -8.74 0.94
C PHE A 24 8.49 -8.99 0.15
N GLN A 25 9.64 -8.50 0.63
CA GLN A 25 10.94 -8.70 -0.02
C GLN A 25 11.60 -10.04 0.31
N ARG A 26 11.07 -10.82 1.26
CA ARG A 26 11.61 -12.15 1.56
C ARG A 26 11.45 -13.06 0.35
N LEU A 27 12.50 -13.82 0.04
CA LEU A 27 12.47 -14.89 -0.98
C LEU A 27 11.40 -15.94 -0.69
N SER A 28 11.05 -16.13 0.58
CA SER A 28 10.00 -17.06 1.02
C SER A 28 8.58 -16.50 0.92
N TYR A 29 8.40 -15.26 0.47
CA TYR A 29 7.08 -14.69 0.27
C TYR A 29 6.44 -15.31 -0.97
N ASP A 30 5.26 -15.90 -0.78
CA ASP A 30 4.41 -16.39 -1.86
C ASP A 30 3.06 -15.65 -1.78
N PRO A 31 2.66 -14.92 -2.85
CA PRO A 31 1.40 -14.19 -2.86
C PRO A 31 0.15 -15.07 -2.77
N ASN A 32 0.28 -16.38 -3.04
CA ASN A 32 -0.82 -17.34 -2.96
C ASN A 32 -1.02 -17.88 -1.53
N LEU A 33 -0.06 -17.65 -0.63
CA LEU A 33 -0.15 -18.07 0.76
C LEU A 33 -0.74 -16.96 1.63
N MET A 34 -1.48 -17.36 2.67
CA MET A 34 -2.03 -16.39 3.61
C MET A 34 -0.93 -15.71 4.41
N ILE A 35 -1.06 -14.40 4.55
CA ILE A 35 -0.29 -13.60 5.52
C ILE A 35 -0.77 -13.96 6.93
N CYS A 36 0.17 -14.23 7.82
CA CYS A 36 -0.03 -14.42 9.25
C CYS A 36 0.79 -13.37 9.98
N VAL A 37 0.13 -12.54 10.80
CA VAL A 37 0.73 -11.35 11.40
C VAL A 37 0.98 -11.57 12.89
N LYS A 38 2.17 -11.20 13.35
CA LYS A 38 2.50 -11.01 14.76
C LYS A 38 2.93 -9.58 14.99
N PHE A 39 2.24 -8.89 15.89
CA PHE A 39 2.68 -7.57 16.32
C PHE A 39 3.75 -7.67 17.40
N SER A 40 4.70 -6.75 17.37
CA SER A 40 5.73 -6.56 18.39
C SER A 40 5.81 -5.10 18.81
N ASP A 41 6.20 -4.86 20.06
CA ASP A 41 6.51 -3.52 20.55
C ASP A 41 7.89 -3.01 20.05
N ASP A 42 8.25 -1.79 20.44
CA ASP A 42 9.53 -1.16 20.09
C ASP A 42 10.74 -1.88 20.70
N MET A 43 10.54 -2.71 21.72
CA MET A 43 11.56 -3.55 22.33
C MET A 43 11.65 -4.93 21.65
N GLY A 44 10.86 -5.18 20.59
CA GLY A 44 10.81 -6.43 19.84
C GLY A 44 10.09 -7.56 20.57
N LYS A 45 9.40 -7.26 21.68
CA LYS A 45 8.58 -8.25 22.40
C LYS A 45 7.27 -8.45 21.65
N ASN A 46 6.94 -9.70 21.37
CA ASN A 46 5.67 -10.02 20.72
C ASN A 46 4.50 -9.70 21.64
N GLU A 47 3.45 -9.17 21.05
CA GLU A 47 2.17 -9.02 21.74
C GLU A 47 1.47 -10.37 21.89
N GLU A 48 0.70 -10.49 22.97
CA GLU A 48 -0.08 -11.69 23.24
C GLU A 48 -1.26 -11.76 22.28
N GLY A 49 -1.28 -12.77 21.40
CA GLY A 49 -2.39 -12.99 20.48
C GLY A 49 -2.06 -14.00 19.39
N LEU A 50 -2.95 -14.97 19.19
CA LEU A 50 -2.92 -15.85 18.03
C LEU A 50 -3.64 -15.17 16.87
N ASP A 51 -3.02 -15.13 15.69
CA ASP A 51 -3.66 -14.59 14.49
C ASP A 51 -4.73 -15.55 13.95
N LEU A 52 -5.96 -15.36 14.43
CA LEU A 52 -7.17 -15.95 13.86
C LEU A 52 -7.83 -15.02 12.82
N GLY A 53 -7.07 -14.05 12.30
CA GLY A 53 -7.46 -13.05 11.30
C GLY A 53 -7.58 -11.62 11.85
N GLY A 54 -7.63 -11.43 13.17
CA GLY A 54 -7.66 -10.10 13.79
C GLY A 54 -6.40 -9.28 13.48
N PRO A 55 -5.22 -9.74 13.92
CA PRO A 55 -3.94 -9.11 13.62
C PRO A 55 -3.71 -8.87 12.13
N ARG A 56 -4.04 -9.84 11.26
CA ARG A 56 -3.97 -9.65 9.81
C ARG A 56 -4.82 -8.48 9.32
N ARG A 57 -6.10 -8.42 9.70
CA ARG A 57 -7.00 -7.33 9.26
C ARG A 57 -6.50 -5.97 9.75
N GLU A 58 -6.03 -5.90 11.00
CA GLU A 58 -5.46 -4.68 11.56
C GLU A 58 -4.23 -4.23 10.77
N PHE A 59 -3.28 -5.13 10.51
CA PHE A 59 -2.09 -4.84 9.72
C PHE A 59 -2.43 -4.35 8.32
N LEU A 60 -3.33 -5.03 7.60
CA LEU A 60 -3.69 -4.62 6.24
C LEU A 60 -4.37 -3.24 6.23
N ARG A 61 -5.15 -2.92 7.27
CA ARG A 61 -5.73 -1.58 7.43
C ARG A 61 -4.66 -0.51 7.68
N LEU A 62 -3.74 -0.75 8.60
CA LEU A 62 -2.63 0.16 8.90
C LEU A 62 -1.72 0.35 7.69
N LEU A 63 -1.41 -0.73 6.97
CA LEU A 63 -0.58 -0.70 5.78
C LEU A 63 -1.27 0.11 4.66
N MET A 64 -2.57 -0.08 4.44
CA MET A 64 -3.31 0.68 3.45
C MET A 64 -3.33 2.18 3.76
N ASP A 65 -3.57 2.57 5.02
CA ASP A 65 -3.49 3.98 5.45
C ASP A 65 -2.08 4.55 5.26
N THR A 66 -1.04 3.77 5.59
CA THR A 66 0.35 4.18 5.42
C THR A 66 0.70 4.40 3.94
N ILE A 67 0.29 3.48 3.06
CA ILE A 67 0.50 3.59 1.61
C ILE A 67 -0.23 4.83 1.06
N ALA A 68 -1.50 5.04 1.45
CA ALA A 68 -2.30 6.17 0.99
C ALA A 68 -1.72 7.54 1.41
N ARG A 69 -1.04 7.61 2.57
CA ARG A 69 -0.38 8.84 3.07
C ARG A 69 1.06 9.02 2.58
N SER A 70 1.64 8.02 1.93
CA SER A 70 3.02 8.08 1.46
C SER A 70 3.23 9.08 0.32
N ALA A 71 4.49 9.47 0.10
CA ALA A 71 4.90 10.32 -1.02
C ALA A 71 4.71 9.67 -2.39
N MET A 72 4.33 8.38 -2.47
CA MET A 72 4.02 7.70 -3.74
C MET A 72 2.73 8.22 -4.39
N PHE A 73 1.87 8.91 -3.61
CA PHE A 73 0.55 9.32 -4.06
C PHE A 73 0.25 10.78 -3.71
N GLU A 74 -0.20 11.52 -4.71
CA GLU A 74 -0.51 12.95 -4.63
C GLU A 74 -1.95 13.24 -5.08
N GLY A 75 -2.40 14.46 -4.86
CA GLY A 75 -3.77 14.88 -5.16
C GLY A 75 -4.70 14.86 -3.94
N LYS A 76 -6.00 14.99 -4.20
CA LYS A 76 -7.03 15.16 -3.18
C LYS A 76 -7.20 13.89 -2.35
N GLU A 77 -7.64 14.06 -1.11
CA GLU A 77 -7.99 12.92 -0.27
C GLU A 77 -9.09 12.08 -0.94
N ASN A 78 -8.93 10.76 -0.91
CA ASN A 78 -9.78 9.79 -1.59
C ASN A 78 -9.83 9.88 -3.13
N CYS A 79 -8.93 10.64 -3.77
CA CYS A 79 -8.82 10.74 -5.22
C CYS A 79 -7.36 11.00 -5.63
N LYS A 80 -6.46 10.10 -5.23
CA LYS A 80 -5.02 10.28 -5.43
C LYS A 80 -4.52 9.67 -6.74
N ASN A 81 -3.61 10.39 -7.38
CA ASN A 81 -2.81 9.93 -8.51
C ASN A 81 -1.43 9.42 -8.03
N LEU A 82 -0.69 8.75 -8.92
CA LEU A 82 0.70 8.40 -8.65
C LEU A 82 1.55 9.68 -8.71
N ALA A 83 2.27 9.95 -7.63
CA ALA A 83 3.32 10.96 -7.63
C ALA A 83 4.61 10.38 -8.22
N LEU A 84 5.50 11.22 -8.73
CA LEU A 84 6.85 10.80 -9.13
C LEU A 84 7.83 10.99 -7.96
N ASP A 85 7.87 10.01 -7.04
CA ASP A 85 8.81 10.02 -5.93
C ASP A 85 10.06 9.18 -6.24
N SER A 86 11.21 9.86 -6.28
CA SER A 86 12.47 9.22 -6.66
C SER A 86 13.00 8.21 -5.63
N THR A 87 12.65 8.38 -4.35
CA THR A 87 13.05 7.45 -3.27
C THR A 87 12.25 6.16 -3.40
N ALA A 88 10.95 6.28 -3.59
CA ALA A 88 10.03 5.18 -3.80
C ALA A 88 10.36 4.39 -5.06
N LEU A 89 10.76 5.07 -6.14
CA LEU A 89 11.18 4.41 -7.38
C LEU A 89 12.45 3.58 -7.18
N ARG A 90 13.47 4.15 -6.52
CA ARG A 90 14.73 3.44 -6.23
C ARG A 90 14.56 2.27 -5.26
N GLY A 91 13.59 2.36 -4.36
CA GLY A 91 13.33 1.34 -3.33
C GLY A 91 12.34 0.25 -3.73
N ASP A 92 11.85 0.22 -4.98
CA ASP A 92 10.75 -0.64 -5.45
C ASP A 92 9.44 -0.49 -4.65
N TRP A 93 9.21 0.68 -4.05
CA TRP A 93 8.06 0.89 -3.17
C TRP A 93 6.73 0.87 -3.92
N TYR A 94 6.69 1.34 -5.17
CA TYR A 94 5.50 1.21 -6.02
C TYR A 94 5.15 -0.25 -6.29
N TYR A 95 6.16 -1.09 -6.60
CA TYR A 95 5.97 -2.52 -6.82
C TYR A 95 5.49 -3.22 -5.54
N ILE A 96 6.09 -2.90 -4.38
CA ILE A 96 5.70 -3.48 -3.10
C ILE A 96 4.30 -3.03 -2.68
N SER A 97 3.94 -1.76 -2.92
CA SER A 97 2.60 -1.23 -2.67
C SER A 97 1.57 -1.90 -3.57
N GLY A 98 1.89 -2.14 -4.84
CA GLY A 98 1.03 -2.93 -5.74
C GLY A 98 0.76 -4.33 -5.20
N ARG A 99 1.80 -5.02 -4.70
CA ARG A 99 1.63 -6.32 -4.03
C ARG A 99 0.74 -6.22 -2.81
N ALA A 100 0.95 -5.21 -1.95
CA ALA A 100 0.16 -4.98 -0.75
C ALA A 100 -1.32 -4.69 -1.08
N ILE A 101 -1.60 -3.87 -2.09
CA ILE A 101 -2.94 -3.53 -2.55
C ILE A 101 -3.66 -4.77 -3.10
N ALA A 102 -2.93 -5.66 -3.79
CA ALA A 102 -3.49 -6.89 -4.33
C ALA A 102 -3.78 -7.98 -3.26
N VAL A 103 -3.32 -7.82 -2.02
CA VAL A 103 -3.55 -8.82 -0.96
C VAL A 103 -5.03 -8.91 -0.61
N HIS A 104 -5.62 -10.09 -0.80
CA HIS A 104 -6.99 -10.36 -0.39
C HIS A 104 -7.22 -10.18 1.12
N GLY A 105 -8.41 -9.71 1.49
CA GLY A 105 -8.83 -9.57 2.89
C GLY A 105 -8.36 -8.29 3.60
N GLY A 106 -7.69 -7.39 2.86
CA GLY A 106 -7.45 -6.01 3.29
C GLY A 106 -8.63 -5.09 2.90
N PRO A 107 -8.65 -3.84 3.40
CA PRO A 107 -9.60 -2.85 2.90
C PRO A 107 -9.31 -2.54 1.42
N PRO A 108 -10.34 -2.17 0.63
CA PRO A 108 -10.14 -1.73 -0.74
C PRO A 108 -9.30 -0.44 -0.79
N PRO A 109 -8.53 -0.20 -1.87
CA PRO A 109 -7.71 1.00 -2.04
C PRO A 109 -8.57 2.21 -2.47
N ASN A 110 -9.53 2.59 -1.64
CA ASN A 110 -10.49 3.68 -1.91
C ASN A 110 -9.84 5.06 -2.07
N PHE A 111 -8.53 5.16 -1.82
CA PHE A 111 -7.80 6.40 -1.97
C PHE A 111 -7.38 6.70 -3.42
N LEU A 112 -7.41 5.70 -4.31
CA LEU A 112 -7.00 5.85 -5.71
C LEU A 112 -8.04 6.65 -6.50
N SER A 113 -7.56 7.53 -7.38
CA SER A 113 -8.41 8.22 -8.34
C SER A 113 -9.05 7.23 -9.31
N PRO A 114 -10.23 7.55 -9.88
CA PRO A 114 -10.83 6.74 -10.95
C PRO A 114 -9.90 6.56 -12.15
N THR A 115 -9.08 7.58 -12.45
CA THR A 115 -8.07 7.56 -13.51
C THR A 115 -7.02 6.49 -13.25
N VAL A 116 -6.37 6.50 -12.09
CA VAL A 116 -5.36 5.48 -11.74
C VAL A 116 -5.98 4.10 -11.64
N PHE A 117 -7.16 3.98 -11.02
CA PHE A 117 -7.86 2.70 -10.93
C PHE A 117 -8.14 2.10 -12.31
N SER A 118 -8.63 2.91 -13.25
CA SER A 118 -8.88 2.47 -14.63
C SER A 118 -7.62 1.96 -15.32
N LEU A 119 -6.49 2.68 -15.16
CA LEU A 119 -5.20 2.26 -15.71
C LEU A 119 -4.71 0.94 -15.09
N LEU A 120 -4.86 0.75 -13.78
CA LEU A 120 -4.43 -0.46 -13.08
C LEU A 120 -5.19 -1.71 -13.56
N VAL A 121 -6.46 -1.57 -13.91
CA VAL A 121 -7.27 -2.69 -14.43
C VAL A 121 -7.15 -2.87 -15.95
N GLY A 122 -6.28 -2.10 -16.62
CA GLY A 122 -6.02 -2.21 -18.05
C GLY A 122 -7.02 -1.48 -18.95
N ASN A 123 -7.84 -0.59 -18.39
CA ASN A 123 -8.76 0.24 -19.16
C ASN A 123 -8.08 1.55 -19.61
N SER A 124 -8.62 2.17 -20.65
CA SER A 124 -8.29 3.56 -20.99
C SER A 124 -8.77 4.50 -19.88
N ALA A 125 -7.98 5.52 -19.58
CA ALA A 125 -8.37 6.59 -18.66
C ALA A 125 -8.41 7.94 -19.38
N ASN A 126 -9.32 8.80 -18.96
CA ASN A 126 -9.46 10.17 -19.46
C ASN A 126 -9.13 11.12 -18.31
N PRO A 127 -7.85 11.43 -18.05
CA PRO A 127 -7.47 12.35 -16.98
C PRO A 127 -8.07 13.73 -17.23
N ALA A 128 -8.55 14.36 -16.15
CA ALA A 128 -9.11 15.70 -16.18
C ALA A 128 -8.08 16.73 -15.67
N LEU A 129 -8.35 18.02 -15.86
CA LEU A 129 -7.44 19.07 -15.39
C LEU A 129 -7.29 19.01 -13.85
N GLU A 130 -8.34 18.62 -13.14
CA GLU A 130 -8.38 18.47 -11.69
C GLU A 130 -7.53 17.30 -11.15
N ASP A 131 -7.04 16.42 -12.04
CA ASP A 131 -6.13 15.33 -11.69
C ASP A 131 -4.69 15.82 -11.49
N ILE A 132 -4.36 17.04 -11.93
CA ILE A 132 -3.04 17.64 -11.71
C ILE A 132 -2.94 18.08 -10.24
N ALA A 133 -2.12 17.37 -9.46
CA ALA A 133 -1.89 17.67 -8.05
C ALA A 133 -0.99 18.89 -7.83
N ASP A 134 -0.03 19.12 -8.73
CA ASP A 134 0.86 20.27 -8.69
C ASP A 134 0.09 21.55 -9.09
N LEU A 135 -0.10 22.45 -8.11
CA LEU A 135 -0.88 23.67 -8.30
C LEU A 135 -0.26 24.61 -9.34
N GLU A 136 1.06 24.68 -9.42
CA GLU A 136 1.74 25.55 -10.38
C GLU A 136 1.56 25.00 -11.80
N LEU A 137 1.73 23.69 -11.98
CA LEU A 137 1.47 23.00 -13.24
C LEU A 137 0.00 23.12 -13.65
N PHE A 138 -0.92 22.90 -12.71
CA PHE A 138 -2.36 23.06 -12.92
C PHE A 138 -2.67 24.46 -13.48
N GLU A 139 -2.20 25.52 -12.81
CA GLU A 139 -2.43 26.90 -13.24
C GLU A 139 -1.79 27.23 -14.60
N LYS A 140 -0.66 26.60 -14.94
CA LYS A 140 -0.03 26.77 -16.25
C LYS A 140 -0.82 26.06 -17.35
N VAL A 141 -1.22 24.81 -17.14
CA VAL A 141 -2.01 24.03 -18.11
C VAL A 141 -3.39 24.68 -18.33
N ARG A 142 -4.03 25.16 -17.25
CA ARG A 142 -5.32 25.86 -17.30
C ARG A 142 -5.32 27.10 -18.21
N LYS A 143 -4.18 27.76 -18.39
CA LYS A 143 -4.07 28.97 -19.22
C LYS A 143 -3.94 28.69 -20.72
N ILE A 144 -3.61 27.45 -21.10
CA ILE A 144 -3.38 27.06 -22.50
C ILE A 144 -4.48 26.14 -23.06
N LEU A 145 -5.44 25.75 -22.22
CA LEU A 145 -6.71 25.10 -22.60
C LEU A 145 -7.81 26.15 -22.76
#